data_AF-A7S1D3-F1
#
_entry.id   AF-A7S1D3-F1
#
_cell.length_a   1.000
_cell.length_b   1.000
_cell.length_c   1.000
_cell.angle_alpha   90.00
_cell.angle_beta   90.00
_cell.angle_gamma   90.00
#
_symmetry.space_group_name_H-M   'P 1'
#
loop_
_entity.id
_entity.type
_entity.pdbx_description
1 polymer ?
#
loop_
_entity_poly.entity_id
_entity_poly.type
_entity_poly.pdbx_seq_one_letter_code
_entity_poly.pdbx_strand_id
1 'polypeptide(L)'
;VQSNNIFYQGCANCTRHTLTTNGETNKIYNGVPDWVYEEDVYGTNFAMWFSPDDSYLGYGEFNDTLVTWFSYIYYGPNKDAYTEVKKLAYPKPGYNNPQVKAMLVNLTALPNVTINEISPPSELETV
;
A
#
# COMPACT_ATOMS: atom_id res chain seq x y z
N VAL A 1 -9.25 2.47 -1.17
CA VAL A 1 -8.02 3.25 -0.87
C VAL A 1 -8.11 4.60 -1.56
N GLN A 2 -7.70 5.68 -0.90
CA GLN A 2 -7.62 7.02 -1.49
C GLN A 2 -6.32 7.68 -1.05
N SER A 3 -5.55 8.25 -1.98
CA SER A 3 -4.25 8.87 -1.70
C SER A 3 -3.35 7.98 -0.83
N ASN A 4 -3.23 6.70 -1.22
CA ASN A 4 -2.47 5.67 -0.52
C ASN A 4 -2.89 5.40 0.94
N ASN A 5 -4.08 5.85 1.34
CA ASN A 5 -4.64 5.62 2.66
C ASN A 5 -5.91 4.77 2.61
N ILE A 6 -6.08 3.94 3.63
CA ILE A 6 -7.23 3.06 3.78
C ILE A 6 -8.33 3.80 4.53
N PHE A 7 -9.55 3.68 3.99
CA PHE A 7 -10.76 4.18 4.62
C PHE A 7 -11.78 3.05 4.66
N TYR A 8 -12.56 3.01 5.72
CA TYR A 8 -13.57 1.98 5.95
C TYR A 8 -14.94 2.61 6.20
N GLN A 9 -15.97 1.98 5.65
CA GLN A 9 -17.36 2.38 5.83
C GLN A 9 -18.21 1.10 5.86
N GLY A 10 -18.77 0.79 7.03
CA GLY A 10 -19.48 -0.49 7.23
C GLY A 10 -20.84 -0.60 6.53
N CYS A 11 -21.40 0.52 6.06
CA CYS A 11 -22.64 0.54 5.28
C CYS A 11 -22.69 1.81 4.41
N ALA A 12 -23.49 1.82 3.35
CA ALA A 12 -23.55 2.92 2.37
C ALA A 12 -23.81 4.32 2.99
N ASN A 13 -24.54 4.38 4.11
CA ASN A 13 -24.89 5.62 4.81
C ASN A 13 -24.16 5.80 6.16
N CYS A 14 -23.25 4.88 6.50
CA CYS A 14 -22.50 4.93 7.75
C CYS A 14 -21.39 5.98 7.66
N THR A 15 -20.90 6.45 8.81
CA THR A 15 -19.72 7.32 8.88
C THR A 15 -18.51 6.63 8.24
N ARG A 16 -17.79 7.37 7.39
CA ARG A 16 -16.51 6.93 6.83
C ARG A 16 -15.41 7.13 7.87
N HIS A 17 -14.66 6.09 8.16
CA HIS A 17 -13.54 6.10 9.09
C HIS A 17 -12.21 6.05 8.33
N THR A 18 -11.25 6.87 8.74
CA THR A 18 -9.87 6.83 8.24
C THR A 18 -9.09 5.81 9.05
N LEU A 19 -8.53 4.78 8.41
CA LEU A 19 -7.72 3.77 9.09
C LEU A 19 -6.24 4.15 9.10
N THR A 20 -5.72 4.67 7.99
CA THR A 20 -4.30 5.08 7.88
C THR A 20 -4.18 6.55 7.47
N THR A 21 -3.09 7.20 7.85
CA THR A 21 -2.82 8.62 7.53
C THR A 21 -1.40 8.89 7.03
N ASN A 22 -0.52 7.89 7.03
CA ASN A 22 0.87 7.99 6.60
C ASN A 22 1.07 7.76 5.08
N GLY A 23 0.01 7.42 4.34
CA GLY A 23 0.09 7.18 2.91
C GLY A 23 0.62 8.42 2.18
N GLU A 24 1.66 8.22 1.38
CA GLU A 24 2.34 9.26 0.63
C GLU A 24 2.60 8.76 -0.79
N THR A 25 2.13 9.50 -1.79
CA THR A 25 2.36 9.17 -3.19
C THR A 25 3.84 8.90 -3.40
N ASN A 26 4.16 7.82 -4.11
CA ASN A 26 5.53 7.51 -4.45
C ASN A 26 6.40 7.16 -3.22
N LYS A 27 5.85 6.89 -2.03
CA LYS A 27 6.67 6.50 -0.88
C LYS A 27 6.03 5.46 0.02
N ILE A 28 4.78 5.64 0.40
CA ILE A 28 4.09 4.76 1.33
C ILE A 28 2.74 4.41 0.74
N TYR A 29 2.48 3.11 0.63
CA TYR A 29 1.26 2.54 0.08
C TYR A 29 0.61 1.64 1.13
N ASN A 30 -0.63 1.95 1.51
CA ASN A 30 -1.40 1.15 2.46
C ASN A 30 -2.53 0.41 1.75
N GLY A 31 -2.51 -0.92 1.82
CA GLY A 31 -3.58 -1.78 1.31
C GLY A 31 -3.62 -1.94 -0.21
N VAL A 32 -2.65 -1.37 -0.90
CA VAL A 32 -2.36 -1.60 -2.32
C VAL A 32 -0.85 -1.83 -2.43
N PRO A 33 -0.42 -2.74 -3.31
CA PRO A 33 1.00 -2.96 -3.53
C PRO A 33 1.68 -1.76 -4.18
N ASP A 34 2.99 -1.64 -4.00
CA ASP A 34 3.84 -0.82 -4.87
C ASP A 34 4.09 -1.55 -6.20
N TRP A 35 4.86 -0.94 -7.10
CA TRP A 35 5.02 -1.43 -8.47
C TRP A 35 5.60 -2.85 -8.54
N VAL A 36 6.66 -3.16 -7.77
CA VAL A 36 7.29 -4.49 -7.87
C VAL A 36 6.41 -5.57 -7.25
N TYR A 37 5.68 -5.25 -6.19
CA TYR A 37 4.76 -6.22 -5.58
C TYR A 37 3.51 -6.44 -6.42
N GLU A 38 3.05 -5.45 -7.17
CA GLU A 38 1.94 -5.62 -8.12
C GLU A 38 2.34 -6.56 -9.26
N GLU A 39 3.49 -6.31 -9.89
CA GLU A 39 3.90 -6.96 -11.13
C GLU A 39 4.58 -8.33 -10.91
N ASP A 40 5.53 -8.40 -9.96
CA ASP A 40 6.47 -9.52 -9.88
C ASP A 40 6.26 -10.42 -8.64
N VAL A 41 5.62 -9.92 -7.56
CA VAL A 41 5.45 -10.70 -6.31
C VAL A 41 4.03 -11.23 -6.13
N TYR A 42 3.00 -10.36 -6.12
CA TYR A 42 1.61 -10.77 -5.90
C TYR A 42 0.83 -10.98 -7.19
N GLY A 43 1.14 -10.26 -8.27
CA GLY A 43 0.37 -10.34 -9.52
C GLY A 43 -1.07 -9.82 -9.38
N THR A 44 -1.34 -8.99 -8.37
CA THR A 44 -2.67 -8.42 -8.08
C THR A 44 -2.55 -6.97 -7.64
N ASN A 45 -3.60 -6.18 -7.83
CA ASN A 45 -3.62 -4.75 -7.50
C ASN A 45 -4.19 -4.42 -6.11
N PHE A 46 -4.35 -5.42 -5.24
CA PHE A 46 -4.85 -5.25 -3.87
C PHE A 46 -3.94 -5.97 -2.88
N ALA A 47 -3.80 -5.38 -1.69
CA ALA A 47 -3.05 -5.96 -0.58
C ALA A 47 -3.84 -5.80 0.72
N MET A 48 -5.13 -6.17 0.67
CA MET A 48 -6.08 -6.07 1.78
C MET A 48 -6.96 -7.32 1.83
N TRP A 49 -7.24 -7.80 3.03
CA TRP A 49 -8.01 -9.01 3.27
C TRP A 49 -8.86 -8.84 4.53
N PHE A 50 -10.18 -8.91 4.38
CA PHE A 50 -11.09 -8.97 5.51
C PHE A 50 -11.03 -10.35 6.18
N SER A 51 -11.18 -10.39 7.50
CA SER A 51 -11.44 -11.65 8.19
C SER A 51 -12.81 -12.20 7.78
N PRO A 52 -13.04 -13.52 7.85
CA PRO A 52 -14.31 -14.13 7.43
C PRO A 52 -15.56 -13.62 8.18
N ASP A 53 -15.38 -13.03 9.35
CA ASP A 53 -16.41 -12.48 10.22
C ASP A 53 -16.48 -10.93 10.18
N ASP A 54 -15.74 -10.29 9.27
CA ASP A 54 -15.65 -8.83 9.09
C ASP A 54 -15.17 -8.05 10.34
N SER A 55 -14.63 -8.73 11.35
CA SER A 55 -14.16 -8.09 12.58
C SER A 55 -12.75 -7.49 12.46
N TYR A 56 -11.94 -7.98 11.52
CA TYR A 56 -10.60 -7.50 11.24
C TYR A 56 -10.37 -7.21 9.76
N LEU A 57 -9.45 -6.29 9.50
CA LEU A 57 -8.86 -6.07 8.19
C LEU A 57 -7.33 -6.25 8.29
N GLY A 58 -6.80 -7.23 7.57
CA GLY A 58 -5.37 -7.34 7.30
C GLY A 58 -5.00 -6.52 6.07
N TYR A 59 -3.85 -5.85 6.09
CA TYR A 59 -3.34 -5.14 4.92
C TYR A 59 -1.81 -5.09 4.88
N GLY A 60 -1.25 -4.96 3.69
CA GLY A 60 0.17 -4.67 3.50
C GLY A 60 0.45 -3.17 3.51
N GLU A 61 1.46 -2.74 4.26
CA GLU A 61 2.10 -1.42 4.11
C GLU A 61 3.41 -1.61 3.34
N PHE A 62 3.55 -0.89 2.22
CA PHE A 62 4.74 -0.92 1.36
C PHE A 62 5.43 0.43 1.43
N ASN A 63 6.70 0.42 1.82
CA ASN A 63 7.50 1.61 2.01
C ASN A 63 8.68 1.64 1.02
N ASP A 64 8.56 2.54 0.05
CA ASP A 64 9.49 2.79 -1.05
C ASP A 64 10.48 3.93 -0.77
N THR A 65 10.52 4.47 0.46
CA THR A 65 11.38 5.62 0.78
C THR A 65 12.86 5.41 0.48
N LEU A 66 13.33 4.15 0.51
CA LEU A 66 14.70 3.75 0.20
C LEU A 66 14.87 3.16 -1.20
N VAL A 67 13.78 3.01 -1.96
CA VAL A 67 13.77 2.49 -3.32
C VAL A 67 14.19 3.60 -4.29
N THR A 68 15.03 3.25 -5.26
CA THR A 68 15.54 4.22 -6.23
C THR A 68 14.48 4.57 -7.28
N TRP A 69 14.46 5.84 -7.69
CA TRP A 69 13.57 6.34 -8.73
C TRP A 69 14.06 6.02 -10.13
N PHE A 70 13.20 5.38 -10.91
CA PHE A 70 13.29 5.37 -12.37
C PHE A 70 12.48 6.53 -12.95
N SER A 71 13.04 7.26 -13.91
CA SER A 71 12.37 8.39 -14.57
C SER A 71 12.15 8.09 -16.04
N TYR A 72 10.99 8.45 -16.56
CA TYR A 72 10.63 8.27 -17.97
C TYR A 72 9.83 9.46 -18.51
N ILE A 73 9.87 9.64 -19.83
CA ILE A 73 9.13 10.71 -20.52
C ILE A 73 7.70 10.25 -20.76
N TYR A 74 6.74 11.05 -20.32
CA TYR A 74 5.32 10.90 -20.57
C TYR A 74 4.88 11.95 -21.58
N TYR A 75 4.47 11.50 -22.77
CA TYR A 75 4.11 12.38 -23.88
C TYR A 75 2.73 13.04 -23.75
N GLY A 76 1.90 12.56 -22.81
CA GLY A 76 0.53 13.07 -22.64
C GLY A 76 -0.40 12.73 -23.81
N PRO A 77 -1.70 13.06 -23.70
CA PRO A 77 -2.59 13.10 -24.84
C PRO A 77 -2.11 14.05 -25.93
N ASN A 78 -2.48 13.82 -27.20
CA ASN A 78 -2.06 14.60 -28.37
C ASN A 78 -2.30 16.13 -28.29
N LYS A 79 -3.12 16.60 -27.35
CA LYS A 79 -3.43 18.02 -27.13
C LYS A 79 -2.42 18.73 -26.22
N ASP A 80 -1.55 17.98 -25.54
CA ASP A 80 -0.58 18.53 -24.61
C ASP A 80 0.61 19.08 -25.41
N ALA A 81 0.94 20.36 -25.19
CA ALA A 81 2.02 21.02 -25.93
C ALA A 81 3.42 20.63 -25.43
N TYR A 82 3.53 20.02 -24.25
CA TYR A 82 4.79 19.70 -23.59
C TYR A 82 4.74 18.32 -22.94
N THR A 83 5.87 17.61 -23.00
CA THR A 83 6.06 16.33 -22.32
C THR A 83 6.36 16.51 -20.84
N GLU A 84 5.98 15.53 -20.01
CA GLU A 84 6.30 15.50 -18.59
C GLU A 84 7.34 14.41 -18.29
N VAL A 85 8.15 14.61 -17.25
CA VAL A 85 9.00 13.54 -16.70
C VAL A 85 8.27 12.92 -15.51
N LYS A 86 7.85 11.67 -15.65
CA LYS A 86 7.27 10.89 -14.56
C LYS A 86 8.36 10.08 -13.85
N LYS A 87 8.09 9.78 -12.58
CA LYS A 87 8.97 8.99 -11.72
C LYS A 87 8.22 7.80 -11.16
N LEU A 88 8.91 6.65 -11.07
CA LEU A 88 8.43 5.38 -10.55
C LEU A 88 9.48 4.83 -9.57
N ALA A 89 9.08 4.36 -8.39
CA ALA A 89 9.97 3.63 -7.50
C ALA A 89 10.21 2.25 -8.14
N TYR A 90 11.45 1.97 -8.53
CA TYR A 90 11.78 0.78 -9.31
C TYR A 90 13.06 0.14 -8.76
N PRO A 91 12.96 -0.99 -8.03
CA PRO A 91 14.11 -1.67 -7.46
C PRO A 91 14.81 -2.51 -8.53
N LYS A 92 15.86 -1.96 -9.15
CA LYS A 92 16.73 -2.76 -10.03
C LYS A 92 17.46 -3.86 -9.23
N PRO A 93 17.85 -4.97 -9.88
CA PRO A 93 18.70 -5.97 -9.24
C PRO A 93 19.93 -5.34 -8.57
N GLY A 94 20.14 -5.66 -7.29
CA GLY A 94 21.24 -5.12 -6.48
C GLY A 94 20.95 -3.78 -5.79
N TYR A 95 19.74 -3.23 -5.92
CA TYR A 95 19.28 -2.05 -5.18
C TYR A 95 18.28 -2.42 -4.09
N ASN A 96 17.95 -1.47 -3.21
CA ASN A 96 17.00 -1.69 -2.12
C ASN A 96 15.61 -2.04 -2.66
N ASN A 97 15.00 -3.05 -2.07
CA ASN A 97 13.58 -3.37 -2.25
C ASN A 97 12.70 -2.51 -1.32
N PRO A 98 11.38 -2.44 -1.59
CA PRO A 98 10.42 -1.88 -0.65
C PRO A 98 10.50 -2.57 0.71
N GLN A 99 10.40 -1.80 1.79
CA GLN A 99 10.22 -2.36 3.12
C GLN A 99 8.73 -2.66 3.31
N VAL A 100 8.38 -3.89 3.63
CA VAL A 100 6.98 -4.33 3.70
C VAL A 100 6.62 -4.77 5.11
N LYS A 101 5.44 -4.36 5.56
CA LYS A 101 4.86 -4.73 6.85
C LYS A 101 3.47 -5.31 6.64
N ALA A 102 3.17 -6.37 7.37
CA ALA A 102 1.81 -6.90 7.49
C ALA A 102 1.14 -6.23 8.69
N MET A 103 -0.01 -5.61 8.48
CA MET A 103 -0.73 -4.85 9.49
C MET A 103 -2.12 -5.44 9.70
N LEU A 104 -2.60 -5.42 10.94
CA LEU A 104 -3.93 -5.89 11.33
C LEU A 104 -4.70 -4.79 12.03
N VAL A 105 -5.94 -4.55 11.58
CA VAL A 105 -6.85 -3.57 12.14
C VAL A 105 -8.05 -4.25 12.75
N ASN A 106 -8.42 -3.90 13.98
CA ASN A 106 -9.69 -4.30 14.57
C ASN A 106 -10.79 -3.30 14.18
N LEU A 107 -11.78 -3.76 13.40
CA LEU A 107 -12.90 -2.96 12.90
C LEU A 107 -14.05 -2.84 13.91
N THR A 108 -14.13 -3.72 14.90
CA THR A 108 -15.19 -3.67 15.94
C THR A 108 -15.01 -2.54 16.94
N ALA A 109 -13.79 -2.01 17.06
CA ALA A 109 -13.43 -0.96 18.00
C ALA A 109 -13.60 0.48 17.45
N LEU A 110 -14.18 0.63 16.25
CA LEU A 110 -14.36 1.94 15.61
C LEU A 110 -15.19 2.89 16.50
N PRO A 111 -14.81 4.18 16.60
CA PRO A 111 -13.77 4.86 15.81
C PRO A 111 -12.35 4.73 16.38
N ASN A 112 -12.15 4.08 17.53
CA ASN A 112 -10.84 3.93 18.17
C ASN A 112 -10.07 2.77 17.53
N VAL A 113 -9.52 3.05 16.36
CA VAL A 113 -8.75 2.08 15.56
C VAL A 113 -7.45 1.73 16.28
N THR A 114 -7.23 0.45 16.52
CA THR A 114 -5.92 -0.09 16.90
C THR A 114 -5.35 -0.86 15.72
N ILE A 115 -4.12 -0.52 15.34
CA ILE A 115 -3.38 -1.17 14.25
C ILE A 115 -2.16 -1.82 14.85
N ASN A 116 -2.00 -3.12 14.61
CA ASN A 116 -0.84 -3.89 15.05
C ASN A 116 -0.07 -4.43 13.86
N GLU A 117 1.25 -4.33 13.90
CA GLU A 117 2.13 -5.03 12.95
C GLU A 117 2.15 -6.53 13.32
N ILE A 118 1.98 -7.39 12.32
CA ILE A 118 2.03 -8.84 12.48
C ILE A 118 3.45 -9.30 12.19
N SER A 119 4.07 -9.97 13.17
CA SER A 119 5.35 -10.64 12.95
C SER A 119 5.18 -11.89 12.08
N PRO A 120 6.16 -12.21 11.22
CA PRO A 120 6.17 -13.49 10.52
C PRO A 120 6.18 -14.65 11.52
N PRO A 121 5.67 -15.83 11.14
CA PRO A 121 5.84 -17.04 11.93
C PRO A 121 7.33 -17.31 12.20
N SER A 122 7.64 -17.90 13.35
CA SER A 122 9.01 -18.21 13.77
C SER A 122 9.78 -19.07 12.76
N GLU A 123 9.08 -19.86 11.96
CA GLU A 123 9.62 -20.71 10.91
C GLU A 123 10.17 -19.91 9.72
N LEU A 124 9.74 -18.66 9.55
CA LEU A 124 10.17 -17.74 8.51
C LEU A 124 11.08 -16.63 9.05
N GLU A 125 11.29 -16.56 10.36
CA GLU A 125 12.33 -15.72 10.95
C GLU A 125 13.68 -16.35 10.61
N THR A 126 14.36 -15.82 9.59
CA THR A 126 15.71 -16.25 9.21
C THR A 126 16.67 -16.07 10.38
N VAL A 127 17.35 -17.17 10.75
CA VAL A 127 18.48 -17.23 11.70
C VAL A 127 19.59 -16.26 11.32
#